data_AF-A0A0K1PQG5-F1
#
_entry.id   AF-A0A0K1PQG5-F1
#
_cell.length_a   1.000
_cell.length_b   1.000
_cell.length_c   1.000
_cell.angle_alpha   90.00
_cell.angle_beta   90.00
_cell.angle_gamma   90.00
#
_symmetry.space_group_name_H-M   'P 1'
#
loop_
_entity.id
_entity.type
_entity.pdbx_description
1 polymer ?
#
loop_
_entity_poly.entity_id
_entity_poly.type
_entity_poly.pdbx_seq_one_letter_code
_entity_poly.pdbx_strand_id
1 'polypeptide(L)' 'MTKRAARSKTKPSAPDVITIGEAAAILGVCEMTLRRWHLAGKFSPHRHPVNGYRVYKRADVLKLRKQIETGKAA' A
#
# COMPACT_ATOMS: atom_id res chain seq x y z
N MET A 1 -36.28 9.75 7.93
CA MET A 1 -34.92 10.33 7.98
C MET A 1 -33.97 9.46 7.17
N THR A 2 -33.32 10.05 6.17
CA THR A 2 -32.69 9.39 5.03
C THR A 2 -31.33 8.76 5.36
N LYS A 3 -31.24 7.45 5.08
CA LYS A 3 -30.10 6.67 4.54
C LYS A 3 -28.70 7.27 4.79
N ARG A 4 -27.95 6.76 5.77
CA ARG A 4 -26.47 6.81 5.76
C ARG A 4 -25.93 5.42 5.47
N ALA A 5 -25.37 5.29 4.27
CA ALA A 5 -24.76 4.09 3.74
C ALA A 5 -23.64 3.60 4.68
N ALA A 6 -23.74 2.33 5.08
CA ALA A 6 -22.62 1.59 5.63
C ALA A 6 -21.51 1.55 4.55
N ARG A 7 -20.42 2.27 4.80
CA ARG A 7 -19.23 2.18 3.95
C ARG A 7 -18.53 0.86 4.28
N SER A 8 -18.98 -0.22 3.66
CA SER A 8 -18.33 -1.53 3.75
C SER A 8 -16.90 -1.39 3.22
N LYS A 9 -15.92 -1.49 4.13
CA LYS A 9 -14.55 -1.74 3.70
C LYS A 9 -14.47 -3.22 3.34
N THR A 10 -14.57 -3.50 2.04
CA THR A 10 -14.35 -4.83 1.46
C THR A 10 -13.00 -5.37 1.93
N LYS A 11 -13.02 -6.50 2.65
CA LYS A 11 -11.82 -7.31 2.95
C LYS A 11 -11.21 -7.76 1.62
N PRO A 12 -9.90 -7.60 1.38
CA PRO A 12 -9.27 -8.29 0.28
C PRO A 12 -9.05 -9.75 0.67
N SER A 13 -9.64 -10.63 -0.13
CA SER A 13 -9.36 -12.05 -0.28
C SER A 13 -7.91 -12.30 -0.66
N ALA A 14 -7.25 -13.23 0.05
CA ALA A 14 -5.90 -13.77 -0.17
C ALA A 14 -4.72 -12.75 -0.16
N PRO A 15 -3.60 -13.07 0.52
CA PRO A 15 -2.44 -12.19 0.53
C PRO A 15 -1.60 -12.38 -0.73
N ASP A 16 -1.91 -11.63 -1.79
CA ASP A 16 -0.91 -11.32 -2.83
C ASP A 16 0.08 -10.32 -2.23
N VAL A 17 0.96 -10.83 -1.38
CA VAL A 17 2.08 -10.07 -0.81
C VAL A 17 3.22 -10.04 -1.83
N ILE A 18 3.70 -8.83 -2.07
CA ILE A 18 4.76 -8.53 -3.02
C ILE A 18 5.94 -7.89 -2.28
N THR A 19 7.11 -7.97 -2.91
CA THR A 19 8.35 -7.39 -2.40
C THR A 19 8.42 -5.88 -2.61
N ILE A 20 9.43 -5.23 -2.03
CA ILE A 20 9.67 -3.78 -2.24
C ILE A 20 9.94 -3.45 -3.71
N GLY A 21 10.66 -4.31 -4.43
CA GLY A 21 10.98 -4.11 -5.84
C GLY A 21 9.75 -4.18 -6.73
N GLU A 22 8.89 -5.17 -6.51
CA GLU A 22 7.61 -5.28 -7.22
C GLU A 22 6.68 -4.10 -6.91
N ALA A 23 6.62 -3.66 -5.65
CA ALA A 23 5.86 -2.48 -5.27
C ALA A 23 6.39 -1.21 -5.97
N ALA A 24 7.71 -1.06 -6.06
CA ALA A 24 8.38 0.05 -6.73
C ALA A 24 8.04 0.07 -8.22
N ALA A 25 8.11 -1.09 -8.88
CA ALA A 25 7.74 -1.26 -10.29
C ALA A 25 6.27 -0.89 -10.56
N ILE A 26 5.34 -1.32 -9.70
CA ILE A 26 3.90 -1.00 -9.85
C ILE A 26 3.63 0.50 -9.68
N LEU A 27 4.35 1.16 -8.78
CA LEU A 27 4.21 2.60 -8.51
C LEU A 27 4.99 3.48 -9.48
N GLY A 28 5.91 2.90 -10.28
CA GLY A 28 6.80 3.66 -11.16
C GLY A 28 7.82 4.52 -10.40
N VAL A 29 8.22 4.09 -9.19
CA VAL A 29 9.22 4.79 -8.35
C VAL A 29 10.41 3.88 -8.09
N CYS A 30 11.52 4.42 -7.61
CA CYS A 30 12.65 3.58 -7.16
C CYS A 30 12.40 3.01 -5.75
N GLU A 31 13.03 1.87 -5.44
CA GLU A 31 12.93 1.25 -4.11
C GLU A 31 13.39 2.19 -2.99
N MET A 32 14.38 3.05 -3.26
CA MET A 32 14.86 4.04 -2.31
C MET A 32 13.77 5.05 -1.92
N THR A 33 12.88 5.41 -2.84
CA THR A 33 11.72 6.26 -2.53
C THR A 33 10.76 5.56 -1.57
N LEU A 34 10.49 4.26 -1.80
CA LEU A 34 9.69 3.46 -0.87
C LEU A 34 10.33 3.35 0.52
N ARG A 35 11.66 3.20 0.59
CA ARG A 35 12.40 3.21 1.87
C ARG A 35 12.26 4.55 2.59
N ARG A 36 12.38 5.66 1.87
CA ARG A 36 12.17 7.02 2.43
C ARG A 36 10.74 7.21 2.94
N TRP A 37 9.74 6.77 2.18
CA TRP A 37 8.33 6.88 2.59
C TRP A 37 8.01 6.02 3.80
N HIS A 38 8.64 4.85 3.93
CA HIS A 38 8.54 4.04 5.13
C HIS A 38 9.14 4.76 6.35
N LEU A 39 10.34 5.32 6.23
CA LEU A 39 10.96 6.10 7.31
C LEU A 39 10.12 7.33 7.68
N ALA A 40 9.49 7.96 6.70
CA ALA A 40 8.59 9.10 6.90
C ALA A 40 7.19 8.71 7.42
N GLY A 41 6.90 7.43 7.62
CA GLY A 41 5.59 6.94 8.08
C GLY A 41 4.45 7.08 7.06
N LYS A 42 4.76 7.43 5.80
CA LYS A 42 3.77 7.59 4.72
C LYS A 42 3.33 6.25 4.13
N PHE A 43 4.17 5.22 4.23
CA PHE A 43 3.88 3.90 3.69
C PHE A 43 4.47 2.78 4.56
N SER A 44 3.61 2.05 5.27
CA SER A 44 4.03 1.03 6.24
C SER A 44 4.09 -0.37 5.59
N PRO A 45 5.26 -1.03 5.57
CA PRO A 45 5.40 -2.41 5.16
C PRO A 45 4.77 -3.33 6.20
N HIS A 46 4.25 -4.45 5.73
CA HIS A 46 3.96 -5.58 6.59
C HIS A 46 5.24 -6.39 6.78
N ARG A 47 5.33 -7.07 7.93
CA ARG A 47 6.43 -8.01 8.19
C ARG A 47 5.97 -9.42 7.83
N HIS A 48 6.79 -10.12 7.06
CA HIS A 48 6.57 -11.54 6.80
C HIS A 48 6.68 -12.30 8.13
N PRO A 49 5.69 -13.12 8.52
CA PRO A 49 5.66 -13.77 9.83
C PRO A 49 6.83 -14.74 10.04
N VAL A 50 7.38 -15.29 8.96
CA VAL A 50 8.44 -16.31 9.03
C VAL A 50 9.84 -15.70 8.97
N ASN A 51 10.05 -14.65 8.15
CA ASN A 51 11.40 -14.19 7.79
C ASN A 51 11.66 -12.72 8.19
N GLY A 52 10.65 -12.01 8.72
CA GLY A 52 10.78 -10.60 9.11
C GLY A 52 11.00 -9.61 7.96
N TYR A 53 11.09 -10.07 6.71
CA TYR A 53 11.23 -9.21 5.53
C TYR A 53 10.01 -8.29 5.35
N ARG A 54 10.28 -7.14 4.71
CA ARG A 54 9.27 -6.15 4.34
C ARG A 54 8.50 -6.69 3.14
N VAL A 55 7.21 -6.93 3.35
CA VAL A 55 6.27 -7.33 2.31
C VAL A 55 5.14 -6.32 2.24
N TYR A 56 4.60 -6.14 1.05
CA TYR A 56 3.53 -5.18 0.77
C TYR A 56 2.34 -5.93 0.21
N LYS A 57 1.14 -5.60 0.64
CA LYS A 57 -0.05 -6.14 -0.02
C LYS A 57 -0.20 -5.42 -1.36
N ARG A 58 -0.33 -6.18 -2.45
CA ARG A 58 -0.54 -5.62 -3.78
C ARG A 58 -1.73 -4.65 -3.81
N ALA A 59 -2.81 -4.98 -3.10
CA ALA A 59 -3.98 -4.12 -2.97
C ALA A 59 -3.67 -2.75 -2.34
N ASP A 60 -2.77 -2.68 -1.36
CA ASP A 60 -2.42 -1.43 -0.68
C ASP A 60 -1.47 -0.58 -1.54
N VAL A 61 -0.57 -1.21 -2.28
CA VAL A 61 0.25 -0.54 -3.31
C VAL A 61 -0.63 0.08 -4.39
N LEU A 62 -1.62 -0.65 -4.89
CA LEU A 62 -2.55 -0.14 -5.90
C LEU A 62 -3.41 1.02 -5.36
N LYS A 63 -3.83 0.96 -4.09
CA LYS A 63 -4.52 2.10 -3.45
C LYS A 63 -3.60 3.32 -3.35
N LEU A 64 -2.34 3.12 -2.95
CA LEU A 64 -1.37 4.20 -2.84
C LEU A 64 -1.13 4.84 -4.21
N ARG A 65 -1.00 4.04 -5.28
CA ARG A 65 -0.91 4.54 -6.66
C ARG A 65 -2.06 5.48 -6.99
N LYS A 66 -3.30 5.06 -6.73
CA LYS A 66 -4.49 5.90 -6.95
C LYS A 66 -4.46 7.18 -6.14
N GLN A 67 -3.94 7.16 -4.91
CA GLN A 67 -3.81 8.35 -4.05
C GLN A 67 -2.77 9.35 -4.58
N ILE A 68 -1.68 8.85 -5.16
CA ILE A 68 -0.66 9.67 -5.82
C ILE A 68 -1.26 10.31 -7.09
N GLU A 69 -1.95 9.53 -7.91
CA GLU A 69 -2.62 10.01 -9.14
C GLU A 69 -3.73 11.04 -8.84
N THR A 70 -4.47 10.88 -7.74
CA THR A 70 -5.54 11.83 -7.35
C THR A 70 -5.05 13.09 -6.64
N GLY A 71 -3.73 13.30 -6.58
CA GLY A 71 -3.18 14.58 -6.12
C GLY A 71 -3.39 14.87 -4.64
N LYS A 72 -3.44 13.84 -3.78
CA LYS A 72 -3.33 14.07 -2.33
C LYS A 72 -1.86 14.27 -1.94
N ALA A 73 -1.24 15.29 -2.53
CA ALA A 73 -0.14 16.02 -1.91
C ALA A 73 -0.80 16.91 -0.85
N ALA A 74 -0.70 16.49 0.42
CA ALA A 74 -1.01 17.36 1.54
C ALA A 74 0.00 18.52 1.59
#